data_AF-A0A925BKY5-F1
#
_entry.id   AF-A0A925BKY5-F1
#
_cell.length_a   1.000
_cell.length_b   1.000
_cell.length_c   1.000
_cell.angle_alpha   90.00
_cell.angle_beta   90.00
_cell.angle_gamma   90.00
#
_symmetry.space_group_name_H-M   'P 1'
#
loop_
_entity.id
_entity.type
_entity.pdbx_description
1 polymer ?
#
loop_
_entity_poly.entity_id
_entity_poly.type
_entity_poly.pdbx_seq_one_letter_code
_entity_poly.pdbx_strand_id
1 'polypeptide(L)'
;MTLPRSEAPTTAIPPALTLAILSLLLAFVGTCGSLLLSLGLGLKACPLCFYQRSFVMAAFAIFGLGVFSERNRPGLVCLLNVPLVWAGLGVAAFHEYLVLADVLECPRALFGIGTAPAQSLALFASLAVVTSLGAWCGRGESSRQGMSTLVFAIILGVLMAAASVKSSPPLPPKPIGPYDPIKQPLDMCRPVFRGS
;
A
#
# COMPACT_ATOMS: atom_id res chain seq x y z
N MET A 1 -7.44 -15.97 56.80
CA MET A 1 -6.64 -16.54 55.69
C MET A 1 -7.51 -16.49 54.44
N THR A 2 -7.48 -15.36 53.74
CA THR A 2 -8.27 -15.10 52.52
C THR A 2 -7.40 -15.43 51.32
N LEU A 3 -7.79 -16.42 50.53
CA LEU A 3 -7.11 -16.76 49.28
C LEU A 3 -7.19 -15.57 48.30
N PRO A 4 -6.12 -15.23 47.57
CA PRO A 4 -6.20 -14.23 46.52
C PRO A 4 -7.13 -14.72 45.40
N ARG A 5 -8.06 -13.86 44.97
CA ARG A 5 -8.88 -14.08 43.77
C ARG A 5 -7.94 -14.25 42.58
N SER A 6 -7.96 -15.43 41.96
CA SER A 6 -7.42 -15.66 40.63
C SER A 6 -8.29 -14.88 39.65
N GLU A 7 -7.80 -13.71 39.20
CA GLU A 7 -8.42 -12.98 38.09
C GLU A 7 -8.20 -13.82 36.83
N ALA A 8 -9.28 -14.35 36.27
CA ALA A 8 -9.22 -15.08 35.00
C ALA A 8 -8.62 -14.16 33.92
N PRO A 9 -7.59 -14.59 33.18
CA PRO A 9 -7.01 -13.77 32.13
C PRO A 9 -8.09 -13.51 31.07
N THR A 10 -8.47 -12.24 30.92
CA THR A 10 -9.37 -11.80 29.87
C THR A 10 -8.74 -12.21 28.54
N THR A 11 -9.45 -13.03 27.76
CA THR A 11 -9.05 -13.55 26.44
C THR A 11 -9.05 -12.46 25.35
N ALA A 12 -8.53 -11.28 25.67
CA ALA A 12 -8.41 -10.18 24.73
C ALA A 12 -7.30 -10.48 23.72
N ILE A 13 -7.66 -10.45 22.43
CA ILE A 13 -6.69 -10.53 21.34
C ILE A 13 -5.72 -9.33 21.49
N PRO A 14 -4.40 -9.55 21.44
CA PRO A 14 -3.46 -8.45 21.57
C PRO A 14 -3.66 -7.45 20.41
N PRO A 15 -3.60 -6.13 20.67
CA PRO A 15 -3.92 -5.11 19.67
C PRO A 15 -3.02 -5.20 18.43
N ALA A 16 -1.75 -5.57 18.60
CA ALA A 16 -0.82 -5.77 17.49
C ALA A 16 -1.27 -6.90 16.54
N LEU A 17 -1.86 -7.98 17.06
CA LEU A 17 -2.38 -9.08 16.22
C LEU A 17 -3.63 -8.63 15.44
N THR A 18 -4.54 -7.90 16.08
CA THR A 18 -5.72 -7.32 15.39
C THR A 18 -5.30 -6.39 14.25
N LEU A 19 -4.30 -5.54 14.49
CA LEU A 19 -3.77 -4.62 13.46
C LEU A 19 -3.03 -5.37 12.35
N ALA A 20 -2.30 -6.45 12.67
CA ALA A 20 -1.67 -7.31 11.66
C ALA A 20 -2.71 -8.01 10.78
N ILE A 21 -3.78 -8.54 11.37
CA ILE A 21 -4.89 -9.16 10.62
C ILE A 21 -5.60 -8.12 9.75
N LEU A 22 -5.87 -6.92 10.28
CA LEU A 22 -6.47 -5.84 9.49
C LEU A 22 -5.56 -5.43 8.32
N SER A 23 -4.26 -5.34 8.55
CA SER A 23 -3.27 -5.07 7.48
C SER A 23 -3.27 -6.17 6.42
N LEU A 24 -3.35 -7.44 6.82
CA LEU A 24 -3.49 -8.58 5.90
C LEU A 24 -4.75 -8.46 5.05
N LEU A 25 -5.90 -8.14 5.65
CA LEU A 25 -7.16 -7.97 4.94
C LEU A 25 -7.10 -6.81 3.94
N LEU A 26 -6.52 -5.68 4.33
CA LEU A 26 -6.30 -4.54 3.42
C LEU A 26 -5.37 -4.92 2.26
N ALA A 27 -4.26 -5.60 2.54
CA ALA A 27 -3.32 -6.05 1.51
C ALA A 27 -3.96 -7.08 0.56
N PHE A 28 -4.82 -7.95 1.08
CA PHE A 28 -5.61 -8.89 0.28
C PHE A 28 -6.58 -8.14 -0.64
N VAL A 29 -7.39 -7.21 -0.11
CA VAL A 29 -8.31 -6.38 -0.90
C VAL A 29 -7.56 -5.61 -1.98
N GLY A 30 -6.41 -5.02 -1.64
CA GLY A 30 -5.55 -4.33 -2.58
C GLY A 30 -5.01 -5.24 -3.69
N THR A 31 -4.58 -6.44 -3.33
CA THR A 31 -4.09 -7.44 -4.29
C THR A 31 -5.20 -7.90 -5.23
N CYS A 32 -6.38 -8.25 -4.69
CA CYS A 32 -7.55 -8.60 -5.49
C CYS A 32 -7.98 -7.46 -6.40
N GLY A 33 -8.04 -6.22 -5.89
CA GLY A 33 -8.38 -5.05 -6.69
C GLY A 33 -7.39 -4.80 -7.83
N SER A 34 -6.10 -4.93 -7.56
CA SER A 34 -5.04 -4.87 -8.57
C SER A 34 -5.21 -5.94 -9.66
N LEU A 35 -5.52 -7.17 -9.26
CA LEU A 35 -5.72 -8.28 -10.21
C LEU A 35 -7.00 -8.09 -11.02
N LEU A 36 -8.09 -7.63 -10.42
CA LEU A 36 -9.35 -7.33 -11.12
C LEU A 36 -9.17 -6.23 -12.17
N LEU A 37 -8.44 -5.17 -11.86
CA LEU A 37 -8.12 -4.12 -12.85
C LEU A 37 -7.34 -4.68 -14.05
N SER A 38 -6.46 -5.66 -13.82
CA SER A 38 -5.59 -6.23 -14.85
C SER A 38 -6.29 -7.30 -15.69
N LEU A 39 -6.87 -8.30 -15.02
CA LEU A 39 -7.45 -9.49 -15.64
C LEU A 39 -8.92 -9.28 -16.00
N GLY A 40 -9.66 -8.52 -15.19
CA GLY A 40 -11.08 -8.26 -15.40
C GLY A 40 -11.34 -7.11 -16.38
N LEU A 41 -10.57 -6.02 -16.27
CA LEU A 41 -10.75 -4.80 -17.08
C LEU A 41 -9.69 -4.61 -18.18
N GLY A 42 -8.70 -5.49 -18.27
CA GLY A 42 -7.66 -5.44 -19.30
C GLY A 42 -6.73 -4.22 -19.21
N LEU A 43 -6.69 -3.53 -18.06
CA LEU A 43 -5.91 -2.30 -17.90
C LEU A 43 -4.41 -2.62 -17.77
N LYS A 44 -3.61 -2.00 -18.61
CA LYS A 44 -2.15 -2.07 -18.57
C LYS A 44 -1.63 -1.16 -17.47
N ALA A 45 -0.76 -1.70 -16.62
CA ALA A 45 -0.09 -0.90 -15.61
C ALA A 45 0.89 0.07 -16.27
N CYS A 46 0.77 1.36 -15.95
CA CYS A 46 1.90 2.27 -16.13
C CYS A 46 3.03 1.90 -15.14
N PRO A 47 4.25 2.42 -15.33
CA PRO A 47 5.37 2.09 -14.46
C PRO A 47 5.11 2.37 -12.96
N LEU A 48 4.43 3.48 -12.65
CA LEU A 48 4.10 3.84 -11.27
C LEU A 48 3.06 2.88 -10.67
N CYS A 49 2.01 2.54 -11.43
CA CYS A 49 1.05 1.51 -11.04
C CYS A 49 1.74 0.16 -10.81
N PHE A 50 2.70 -0.21 -11.64
CA PHE A 50 3.43 -1.47 -11.50
C PHE A 50 4.11 -1.55 -10.13
N TYR A 51 4.85 -0.52 -9.71
CA TYR A 51 5.45 -0.47 -8.38
C TYR A 51 4.42 -0.58 -7.26
N GLN A 52 3.32 0.16 -7.34
CA GLN A 52 2.23 0.09 -6.36
C GLN A 52 1.68 -1.35 -6.25
N ARG A 53 1.46 -2.04 -7.36
CA ARG A 53 1.01 -3.44 -7.38
C ARG A 53 2.03 -4.38 -6.76
N SER A 54 3.31 -4.22 -7.10
CA SER A 54 4.38 -5.02 -6.52
C SER A 54 4.47 -4.86 -5.01
N PHE A 55 4.37 -3.61 -4.49
CA PHE A 55 4.43 -3.36 -3.06
C PHE A 55 3.26 -3.98 -2.29
N VAL A 56 2.02 -3.86 -2.79
CA VAL A 56 0.86 -4.44 -2.10
C VAL A 56 0.86 -5.97 -2.14
N MET A 57 1.29 -6.57 -3.25
CA MET A 57 1.42 -8.04 -3.37
C MET A 57 2.52 -8.58 -2.47
N ALA A 58 3.67 -7.89 -2.40
CA ALA A 58 4.75 -8.24 -1.49
C ALA A 58 4.30 -8.14 -0.03
N ALA A 59 3.59 -7.05 0.32
CA ALA A 59 3.03 -6.89 1.65
C ALA A 59 2.01 -7.99 1.99
N PHE A 60 1.12 -8.33 1.07
CA PHE A 60 0.16 -9.44 1.25
C PHE A 60 0.88 -10.77 1.52
N ALA A 61 1.92 -11.08 0.75
CA ALA A 61 2.70 -12.31 0.95
C ALA A 61 3.36 -12.36 2.33
N ILE A 62 4.01 -11.28 2.76
CA ILE A 62 4.70 -11.23 4.06
C ILE A 62 3.71 -11.22 5.22
N PHE A 63 2.61 -10.48 5.13
CA PHE A 63 1.56 -10.53 6.15
C PHE A 63 0.90 -11.90 6.22
N GLY A 64 0.62 -12.54 5.07
CA GLY A 64 0.05 -13.87 5.03
C GLY A 64 0.95 -14.86 5.77
N LEU A 65 2.21 -14.99 5.33
CA LEU A 65 3.17 -15.88 5.98
C LEU A 65 3.39 -15.51 7.46
N GLY A 66 3.59 -14.23 7.77
CA GLY A 66 3.89 -13.77 9.13
C GLY A 66 2.74 -13.99 10.12
N VAL A 67 1.49 -13.69 9.75
CA VAL A 67 0.33 -13.88 10.64
C VAL A 67 0.08 -15.37 10.90
N PHE A 68 0.37 -16.25 9.94
CA PHE A 68 0.19 -17.70 10.13
C PHE A 68 1.39 -18.38 10.83
N SER A 69 2.63 -17.93 10.57
CA SER A 69 3.84 -18.55 11.11
C SER A 69 4.32 -17.94 12.43
N GLU A 70 4.13 -16.63 12.65
CA GLU A 70 4.72 -15.86 13.77
C GLU A 70 3.64 -15.21 14.65
N ARG A 71 2.62 -15.98 15.05
CA ARG A 71 1.47 -15.48 15.85
C ARG A 71 1.85 -14.81 17.18
N ASN A 72 3.00 -15.19 17.75
CA ASN A 72 3.47 -14.65 19.03
C ASN A 72 4.22 -13.32 18.88
N ARG A 73 4.52 -12.89 17.64
CA ARG A 73 5.27 -11.66 17.36
C ARG A 73 4.61 -10.80 16.27
N PRO A 74 3.30 -10.48 16.40
CA PRO A 74 2.58 -9.72 15.38
C PRO A 74 3.17 -8.33 15.13
N GLY A 75 3.79 -7.71 16.14
CA GLY A 75 4.53 -6.46 16.00
C GLY A 75 5.71 -6.56 15.03
N LEU A 76 6.43 -7.69 15.04
CA LEU A 76 7.50 -7.97 14.09
C LEU A 76 7.00 -8.08 12.66
N VAL A 77 5.89 -8.80 12.46
CA VAL A 77 5.25 -8.95 11.15
C VAL A 77 4.85 -7.58 10.58
N CYS A 78 4.26 -6.72 11.42
CA CYS A 78 3.93 -5.36 11.03
C CYS A 78 5.18 -4.56 10.68
N LEU A 79 6.20 -4.59 11.54
CA LEU A 79 7.45 -3.84 11.35
C LEU A 79 8.17 -4.21 10.05
N LEU A 80 8.21 -5.50 9.70
CA LEU A 80 8.83 -5.97 8.44
C LEU A 80 8.09 -5.47 7.20
N ASN A 81 6.80 -5.16 7.31
CA ASN A 81 5.99 -4.62 6.22
C ASN A 81 6.02 -3.09 6.13
N VAL A 82 6.43 -2.38 7.20
CA VAL A 82 6.48 -0.90 7.23
C VAL A 82 7.20 -0.32 6.01
N PRO A 83 8.41 -0.77 5.61
CA PRO A 83 9.10 -0.19 4.46
C PRO A 83 8.30 -0.36 3.16
N LEU A 84 7.62 -1.49 2.96
CA LEU A 84 6.85 -1.75 1.74
C LEU A 84 5.60 -0.88 1.65
N VAL A 85 4.85 -0.75 2.74
CA VAL A 85 3.61 0.06 2.74
C VAL A 85 3.93 1.55 2.62
N TRP A 86 5.03 2.02 3.23
CA TRP A 86 5.50 3.40 3.07
C TRP A 86 6.10 3.66 1.68
N ALA A 87 6.79 2.68 1.09
CA ALA A 87 7.24 2.77 -0.30
C ALA A 87 6.06 2.90 -1.26
N GLY A 88 5.05 2.02 -1.11
CA GLY A 88 3.82 2.06 -1.89
C GLY A 88 3.04 3.37 -1.70
N LEU A 89 2.94 3.88 -0.47
CA LEU A 89 2.34 5.18 -0.17
C LEU A 89 3.07 6.33 -0.88
N GLY A 90 4.39 6.36 -0.82
CA GLY A 90 5.19 7.39 -1.49
C GLY A 90 5.00 7.39 -3.01
N VAL A 91 5.02 6.21 -3.64
CA VAL A 91 4.75 6.09 -5.08
C VAL A 91 3.30 6.46 -5.42
N ALA A 92 2.32 6.07 -4.59
CA ALA A 92 0.92 6.43 -4.80
C ALA A 92 0.67 7.93 -4.67
N ALA A 93 1.27 8.57 -3.67
CA ALA A 93 1.17 10.02 -3.47
C ALA A 93 1.80 10.79 -4.64
N PHE A 94 2.98 10.37 -5.11
CA PHE A 94 3.60 10.97 -6.30
C PHE A 94 2.77 10.75 -7.56
N HIS A 95 2.18 9.57 -7.73
CA HIS A 95 1.34 9.27 -8.88
C HIS A 95 0.07 10.14 -8.90
N GLU A 96 -0.62 10.25 -7.77
CA GLU A 96 -1.81 11.11 -7.66
C GLU A 96 -1.45 12.59 -7.81
N TYR A 97 -0.29 13.02 -7.31
CA TYR A 97 0.22 14.37 -7.55
C TYR A 97 0.36 14.68 -9.05
N LEU A 98 0.86 13.75 -9.86
CA LEU A 98 0.98 13.95 -11.31
C LEU A 98 -0.39 14.04 -12.00
N VAL A 99 -1.41 13.36 -11.47
CA VAL A 99 -2.78 13.48 -11.95
C VAL A 99 -3.37 14.84 -11.60
N LEU A 100 -3.24 15.27 -10.34
CA LEU A 100 -3.71 16.57 -9.88
C LEU A 100 -2.99 17.76 -10.52
N ALA A 101 -1.74 17.58 -10.95
CA ALA A 101 -0.95 18.59 -11.64
C ALA A 101 -1.20 18.64 -13.17
N ASP A 102 -2.21 17.92 -13.69
CA ASP A 102 -2.51 17.80 -15.12
C ASP A 102 -1.27 17.43 -15.95
N VAL A 103 -0.42 16.57 -15.39
CA VAL A 103 0.71 15.95 -16.09
C VAL A 103 0.28 14.60 -16.67
N LEU A 104 -0.51 13.84 -15.91
CA LEU A 104 -1.03 12.53 -16.29
C LEU A 104 -2.55 12.49 -16.25
N GLU A 105 -3.14 11.82 -17.24
CA GLU A 105 -4.52 11.35 -17.21
C GLU A 105 -4.53 9.82 -17.04
N CYS A 106 -5.29 9.34 -16.06
CA CYS A 106 -5.35 7.93 -15.68
C CYS A 106 -6.78 7.38 -15.75
N PRO A 107 -6.94 6.07 -16.01
CA PRO A 107 -8.26 5.45 -16.07
C PRO A 107 -8.97 5.52 -14.72
N ARG A 108 -10.30 5.46 -14.79
CA ARG A 108 -11.16 5.33 -13.60
C ARG A 108 -10.86 4.01 -12.90
N ALA A 109 -10.96 4.06 -11.57
CA ALA A 109 -10.71 2.92 -10.74
C ALA A 109 -11.91 1.96 -10.67
N LEU A 110 -11.84 0.98 -9.76
CA LEU A 110 -12.93 0.02 -9.54
C LEU A 110 -14.24 0.76 -9.20
N PHE A 111 -15.33 0.27 -9.77
CA PHE A 111 -16.68 0.84 -9.64
C PHE A 111 -16.84 2.28 -10.16
N GLY A 112 -15.85 2.81 -10.89
CA GLY A 112 -15.89 4.18 -11.41
C GLY A 112 -15.70 5.27 -10.35
N ILE A 113 -15.29 4.90 -9.13
CA ILE A 113 -15.11 5.84 -8.01
C ILE A 113 -13.67 6.37 -8.02
N GLY A 114 -13.49 7.62 -8.45
CA GLY A 114 -12.18 8.27 -8.52
C GLY A 114 -11.25 7.67 -9.59
N THR A 115 -10.00 8.14 -9.58
CA THR A 115 -8.92 7.66 -10.46
C THR A 115 -8.25 6.43 -9.85
N ALA A 116 -7.65 5.57 -10.68
CA ALA A 116 -6.91 4.41 -10.19
C ALA A 116 -5.81 4.78 -9.16
N PRO A 117 -5.03 5.87 -9.35
CA PRO A 117 -4.05 6.30 -8.37
C PRO A 117 -4.67 6.79 -7.04
N ALA A 118 -5.83 7.48 -7.08
CA ALA A 118 -6.53 7.91 -5.87
C ALA A 118 -6.97 6.74 -4.98
N GLN A 119 -7.53 5.67 -5.57
CA GLN A 119 -7.88 4.47 -4.80
C GLN A 119 -6.63 3.78 -4.22
N SER A 120 -5.54 3.72 -4.98
CA SER A 120 -4.28 3.16 -4.49
C SER A 120 -3.69 4.00 -3.34
N LEU A 121 -3.76 5.32 -3.43
CA LEU A 121 -3.34 6.24 -2.38
C LEU A 121 -4.13 6.00 -1.09
N ALA A 122 -5.46 5.91 -1.17
CA ALA A 122 -6.31 5.63 -0.01
C ALA A 122 -5.99 4.28 0.64
N LEU A 123 -5.76 3.25 -0.18
CA LEU A 123 -5.37 1.93 0.30
C LEU A 123 -4.01 1.96 1.01
N PHE A 124 -2.98 2.55 0.39
CA PHE A 124 -1.65 2.61 0.98
C PHE A 124 -1.59 3.51 2.21
N ALA A 125 -2.37 4.59 2.25
CA ALA A 125 -2.50 5.41 3.46
C ALA A 125 -3.09 4.58 4.61
N SER A 126 -4.15 3.82 4.33
CA SER A 126 -4.76 2.91 5.31
C SER A 126 -3.78 1.84 5.79
N LEU A 127 -3.07 1.18 4.86
CA LEU A 127 -2.04 0.19 5.18
C LEU A 127 -0.90 0.79 6.01
N ALA A 128 -0.36 1.94 5.60
CA ALA A 128 0.74 2.59 6.30
C ALA A 128 0.36 2.94 7.75
N VAL A 129 -0.85 3.48 7.97
CA VAL A 129 -1.36 3.79 9.31
C VAL A 129 -1.52 2.53 10.14
N VAL A 130 -2.29 1.55 9.65
CA VAL A 130 -2.61 0.33 10.42
C VAL A 130 -1.35 -0.49 10.71
N THR A 131 -0.46 -0.65 9.72
CA THR A 131 0.79 -1.39 9.87
C THR A 131 1.76 -0.68 10.82
N SER A 132 1.90 0.65 10.73
CA SER A 132 2.78 1.39 11.65
C SER A 132 2.25 1.37 13.09
N LEU A 133 0.93 1.46 13.28
CA LEU A 133 0.30 1.29 14.59
C LEU A 133 0.48 -0.13 15.13
N GLY A 134 0.37 -1.16 14.28
CA GLY A 134 0.62 -2.55 14.68
C GLY A 134 2.06 -2.76 15.15
N ALA A 135 3.03 -2.23 14.41
CA ALA A 135 4.44 -2.24 14.78
C ALA A 135 4.69 -1.48 16.09
N TRP A 136 4.03 -0.33 16.28
CA TRP A 136 4.13 0.48 17.49
C TRP A 136 3.56 -0.24 18.72
N CYS A 137 2.37 -0.84 18.62
CA CYS A 137 1.73 -1.58 19.69
C CYS A 137 2.54 -2.83 20.09
N GLY A 138 3.20 -3.47 19.13
CA GLY A 138 4.05 -4.65 19.36
C GLY A 138 5.49 -4.36 19.77
N ARG A 139 5.87 -3.10 20.02
CA ARG A 139 7.25 -2.73 20.43
C ARG A 139 7.76 -3.44 21.69
N GLY A 140 6.85 -3.90 22.54
CA GLY A 140 7.18 -4.63 23.77
C GLY A 140 7.60 -6.09 23.54
N GLU A 141 7.42 -6.62 22.33
CA GLU A 141 7.71 -8.03 21.99
C GLU A 141 9.22 -8.33 21.86
N SER A 142 10.06 -7.30 21.75
CA SER A 142 11.51 -7.44 21.69
C SER A 142 12.24 -6.17 22.12
N SER A 143 13.35 -6.29 22.86
CA SER A 143 14.19 -5.13 23.21
C SER A 143 14.79 -4.43 21.98
N ARG A 144 14.88 -5.12 20.83
CA ARG A 144 15.38 -4.58 19.56
C ARG A 144 14.29 -3.86 18.76
N GLN A 145 13.02 -4.00 19.12
CA GLN A 145 11.88 -3.35 18.47
C GLN A 145 11.55 -2.03 19.16
N GLY A 146 12.50 -1.11 19.11
CA GLY A 146 12.30 0.24 19.62
C GLY A 146 11.68 1.18 18.57
N MET A 147 11.35 2.39 19.03
CA MET A 147 10.97 3.52 18.18
C MET A 147 11.95 3.73 17.01
N SER A 148 13.26 3.63 17.29
CA SER A 148 14.32 3.84 16.31
C SER A 148 14.19 2.90 15.11
N THR A 149 13.84 1.63 15.35
CA THR A 149 13.66 0.62 14.30
C THR A 149 12.44 0.94 13.44
N LEU A 150 11.35 1.44 14.03
CA LEU A 150 10.18 1.88 13.28
C LEU A 150 10.51 3.10 12.41
N VAL A 151 11.17 4.11 12.98
CA VAL A 151 11.60 5.30 12.23
C VAL A 151 12.52 4.92 11.08
N PHE A 152 13.48 4.02 11.32
CA PHE A 152 14.37 3.50 10.29
C PHE A 152 13.59 2.79 9.18
N ALA A 153 12.60 1.96 9.52
CA ALA A 153 11.76 1.27 8.56
C ALA A 153 10.94 2.24 7.68
N ILE A 154 10.43 3.33 8.26
CA ILE A 154 9.73 4.40 7.53
C ILE A 154 10.70 5.10 6.57
N ILE A 155 11.88 5.51 7.05
CA ILE A 155 12.91 6.16 6.23
C ILE A 155 13.29 5.26 5.06
N LEU A 156 13.51 3.97 5.32
CA LEU A 156 13.81 2.99 4.28
C LEU A 156 12.68 2.92 3.24
N GLY A 157 11.41 2.91 3.67
CA GLY A 157 10.27 2.96 2.76
C GLY A 157 10.24 4.21 1.89
N VAL A 158 10.50 5.39 2.46
CA VAL A 158 10.58 6.66 1.71
C VAL A 158 11.72 6.63 0.68
N LEU A 159 12.89 6.12 1.06
CA LEU A 159 14.02 5.95 0.13
C LEU A 159 13.68 5.00 -1.02
N MET A 160 13.00 3.90 -0.72
CA MET A 160 12.53 2.95 -1.74
C MET A 160 11.52 3.60 -2.69
N ALA A 161 10.57 4.41 -2.18
CA ALA A 161 9.65 5.16 -3.03
C ALA A 161 10.39 6.10 -3.99
N ALA A 162 11.34 6.87 -3.47
CA ALA A 162 12.16 7.79 -4.27
C ALA A 162 12.97 7.03 -5.34
N ALA A 163 13.54 5.88 -4.98
CA ALA A 163 14.25 5.01 -5.93
C ALA A 163 13.32 4.51 -7.04
N SER A 164 12.12 4.00 -6.70
CA SER A 164 11.12 3.53 -7.67
C SER A 164 10.65 4.63 -8.62
N VAL A 165 10.41 5.83 -8.11
CA VAL A 165 10.04 6.99 -8.94
C VAL A 165 11.17 7.35 -9.90
N LYS A 166 12.42 7.42 -9.41
CA LYS A 166 13.58 7.76 -10.23
C LYS A 166 13.95 6.68 -11.24
N SER A 167 13.71 5.40 -10.94
CA SER A 167 13.97 4.27 -11.83
C SER A 167 12.82 4.00 -12.80
N SER A 168 11.71 4.72 -12.70
CA SER A 168 10.56 4.52 -13.58
C SER A 168 10.95 4.85 -15.02
N PRO A 169 10.72 3.94 -15.99
CA PRO A 169 10.93 4.25 -17.40
C PRO A 169 10.09 5.46 -17.83
N PRO A 170 10.54 6.18 -18.87
CA PRO A 170 9.82 7.34 -19.37
C PRO A 170 8.40 6.98 -19.78
N LEU A 171 7.50 7.95 -19.60
CA LEU A 171 6.11 7.83 -20.01
C LEU A 171 6.00 7.65 -21.54
N PRO A 172 4.91 7.05 -22.04
CA PRO A 172 4.64 6.98 -23.47
C PRO A 172 4.63 8.39 -24.08
N PRO A 173 4.92 8.51 -25.40
CA PRO A 173 4.99 9.80 -26.07
C PRO A 173 3.69 10.61 -25.92
N LYS A 174 3.82 11.94 -25.94
CA LYS A 174 2.68 12.84 -25.82
C LYS A 174 1.63 12.51 -26.90
N PRO A 175 0.34 12.48 -26.54
CA PRO A 175 -0.71 12.21 -27.50
C PRO A 175 -0.77 13.32 -28.58
N ILE A 176 -1.25 12.95 -29.77
CA ILE A 176 -1.38 13.86 -30.94
C ILE A 176 -2.72 14.61 -30.90
N GLY A 177 -3.65 14.20 -30.04
CA GLY A 177 -4.96 14.82 -29.90
C GLY A 177 -5.57 14.63 -28.51
N PRO A 178 -6.66 15.38 -28.23
CA PRO A 178 -7.37 15.31 -26.96
C PRO A 178 -7.97 13.93 -26.73
N TYR A 179 -8.12 13.59 -25.46
CA TYR A 179 -8.74 12.35 -25.03
C TYR A 179 -10.24 12.35 -25.31
N ASP A 180 -10.75 11.33 -26.01
CA ASP A 180 -12.19 11.09 -26.20
C ASP A 180 -12.59 9.83 -25.41
N PRO A 181 -13.21 9.98 -24.23
CA PRO A 181 -13.57 8.85 -23.36
C PRO A 181 -14.58 7.89 -23.97
N ILE A 182 -15.30 8.30 -25.01
CA ILE A 182 -16.32 7.48 -25.68
C ILE A 182 -15.68 6.64 -26.78
N LYS A 183 -14.72 7.22 -27.52
CA LYS A 183 -14.07 6.54 -28.66
C LYS A 183 -12.85 5.72 -28.27
N GLN A 184 -12.14 6.13 -27.21
CA GLN A 184 -10.89 5.49 -26.77
C GLN A 184 -10.90 5.39 -25.24
N PRO A 185 -11.40 4.32 -24.62
CA PRO A 185 -11.26 4.15 -23.17
C PRO A 185 -9.76 4.06 -22.80
N LEU A 186 -9.33 4.77 -21.75
CA LEU A 186 -7.94 4.71 -21.27
C LEU A 186 -7.66 3.28 -20.79
N ASP A 187 -6.78 2.57 -21.51
CA ASP A 187 -6.27 1.27 -21.09
C ASP A 187 -5.01 1.39 -20.21
N MET A 188 -4.38 2.58 -20.19
CA MET A 188 -3.22 2.92 -19.38
C MET A 188 -3.15 4.42 -19.07
N CYS A 189 -2.39 4.82 -18.04
CA CYS A 189 -2.10 6.24 -17.80
C CYS A 189 -1.23 6.82 -18.93
N ARG A 190 -1.51 8.05 -19.34
CA ARG A 190 -0.75 8.76 -20.38
C ARG A 190 -0.60 10.25 -20.06
N PRO A 191 0.38 10.95 -20.68
CA PRO A 191 0.49 12.40 -20.54
C PRO A 191 -0.75 13.14 -21.08
N VAL A 192 -1.15 14.23 -20.42
CA VAL A 192 -2.26 15.07 -20.89
C VAL A 192 -1.91 15.72 -22.24
N PHE A 193 -2.89 15.78 -23.15
CA PHE A 193 -2.74 16.51 -24.40
C PHE A 193 -2.71 18.03 -24.13
N ARG A 194 -1.61 18.69 -24.51
CA ARG A 194 -1.53 20.15 -24.57
C ARG A 194 -1.35 20.51 -26.04
N GLY A 195 -2.38 21.08 -26.65
CA GLY A 195 -2.29 21.59 -28.02
C GLY A 195 -1.22 22.66 -28.06
N SER A 196 -0.14 22.39 -28.80
CA SER A 196 0.86 23.39 -29.18
C SER A 196 0.46 24.03 -30.50
#